data_AF-A0A6F9WZ88-F1
#
_entry.id   AF-A0A6F9WZ88-F1
#
_cell.length_a   1.000
_cell.length_b   1.000
_cell.length_c   1.000
_cell.angle_alpha   90.00
_cell.angle_beta   90.00
_cell.angle_gamma   90.00
#
_symmetry.space_group_name_H-M   'P 1'
#
loop_
_entity.id
_entity.type
_entity.pdbx_description
1 polymer ?
#
loop_
_entity_poly.entity_id
_entity_poly.type
_entity_poly.pdbx_seq_one_letter_code
_entity_poly.pdbx_strand_id
1 'polypeptide(L)' 'MDLDNTDHEYLPECTDGCGALTDWLQSKTVADQAGTNHRKETGHAWVVRVRARSELTR' A
#
# COMPACT_ATOMS: atom_id res chain seq x y z
N MET A 1 -22.96 2.10 -0.90
CA MET A 1 -21.82 1.47 -1.60
C MET A 1 -20.95 2.61 -2.07
N ASP A 2 -19.98 2.99 -1.25
CA ASP A 2 -19.11 4.14 -1.47
C ASP A 2 -18.15 3.80 -2.62
N LEU A 3 -18.41 4.41 -3.78
CA LEU A 3 -17.55 4.30 -4.94
C LEU A 3 -16.20 4.95 -4.63
N ASP A 4 -15.14 4.22 -4.98
CA ASP A 4 -13.90 4.78 -5.49
C ASP A 4 -13.13 5.74 -4.57
N ASN A 5 -12.22 5.17 -3.78
CA ASN A 5 -11.02 5.85 -3.28
C ASN A 5 -10.06 6.21 -4.44
N THR A 6 -10.57 6.88 -5.47
CA THR A 6 -9.84 7.20 -6.72
C THR A 6 -9.11 8.53 -6.64
N ASP A 7 -9.00 9.11 -5.44
CA ASP A 7 -8.08 10.24 -5.18
C ASP A 7 -6.85 9.81 -4.37
N HIS A 8 -6.81 8.58 -3.84
CA HIS A 8 -5.70 8.14 -3.00
C HIS A 8 -4.92 7.00 -3.65
N GLU A 9 -3.62 6.96 -3.37
CA GLU A 9 -2.75 5.83 -3.65
C GLU A 9 -2.22 5.29 -2.32
N TYR A 10 -2.07 3.97 -2.26
CA TYR A 10 -1.69 3.22 -1.07
C TYR A 10 -0.47 2.38 -1.39
N LEU A 11 0.64 2.64 -0.70
CA LEU A 11 1.86 1.85 -0.82
C LEU A 11 1.98 0.95 0.41
N PRO A 12 1.82 -0.37 0.26
CA PRO A 12 2.30 -1.28 1.28
C PRO A 12 3.84 -1.18 1.31
N GLU A 13 4.43 -0.95 2.47
CA GLU A 13 5.87 -0.83 2.66
C GLU A 13 6.31 -1.82 3.74
N CYS A 14 7.31 -2.64 3.41
CA CYS A 14 7.95 -3.51 4.39
C CYS A 14 8.96 -2.68 5.21
N THR A 15 8.79 -2.63 6.53
CA THR A 15 9.68 -1.86 7.42
C THR A 15 10.97 -2.60 7.76
N ASP A 16 11.01 -3.91 7.50
CA ASP A 16 12.22 -4.74 7.64
C ASP A 16 13.20 -4.58 6.46
N GLY A 17 12.85 -3.76 5.45
CA GLY A 17 13.80 -3.38 4.39
C GLY A 17 14.04 -4.45 3.32
N CYS A 18 13.14 -5.42 3.17
CA CYS A 18 13.30 -6.50 2.18
C CYS A 18 12.99 -6.09 0.73
N GLY A 19 12.47 -4.87 0.49
CA GLY A 19 12.20 -4.33 -0.84
C GLY A 19 11.09 -5.01 -1.64
N ALA A 20 10.26 -5.87 -1.02
CA ALA A 20 9.23 -6.65 -1.73
C ALA A 20 7.95 -5.83 -2.05
N LEU A 21 7.61 -4.84 -1.22
CA LEU A 21 6.40 -4.03 -1.34
C LEU A 21 6.81 -2.59 -1.71
N THR A 22 6.83 -2.30 -3.01
CA THR A 22 7.35 -1.03 -3.57
C THR A 22 6.38 -0.32 -4.50
N ASP A 23 5.22 -0.92 -4.78
CA ASP A 23 4.26 -0.40 -5.77
C ASP A 23 3.08 0.34 -5.12
N TRP A 24 2.71 1.48 -5.72
CA TRP A 24 1.56 2.28 -5.28
C TRP A 24 0.28 1.73 -5.89
N LEU A 25 -0.63 1.30 -5.02
CA LEU A 25 -1.89 0.68 -5.40
C LEU A 25 -3.05 1.66 -5.25
N GLN A 26 -4.01 1.61 -6.16
CA GLN A 26 -5.19 2.50 -6.13
C GLN A 26 -6.25 2.07 -5.13
N SER A 27 -6.04 0.96 -4.40
CA SER A 27 -7.00 0.43 -3.45
C SER A 27 -6.31 0.05 -2.15
N LYS A 28 -6.82 0.62 -1.05
CA LYS A 28 -6.36 0.30 0.31
C LYS A 28 -6.46 -1.20 0.59
N THR A 29 -7.55 -1.84 0.15
CA THR A 29 -7.77 -3.27 0.38
C THR A 29 -6.70 -4.11 -0.29
N VAL A 30 -6.30 -3.77 -1.51
CA VAL A 30 -5.26 -4.50 -2.25
C VAL A 30 -3.90 -4.30 -1.57
N ALA A 31 -3.58 -3.07 -1.13
CA ALA A 31 -2.37 -2.77 -0.39
C ALA A 31 -2.29 -3.53 0.94
N ASP A 32 -3.39 -3.54 1.70
CA ASP A 32 -3.50 -4.25 2.96
C ASP A 32 -3.33 -5.76 2.79
N GLN A 33 -3.92 -6.32 1.73
CA GLN A 33 -3.81 -7.74 1.42
C GLN A 33 -2.38 -8.13 0.98
N ALA A 34 -1.71 -7.29 0.18
CA ALA A 34 -0.31 -7.50 -0.20
C ALA A 34 0.61 -7.50 1.03
N GLY A 35 0.47 -6.52 1.92
CA GLY A 35 1.24 -6.45 3.16
C GLY A 35 0.96 -7.62 4.10
N THR A 36 -0.30 -8.00 4.25
CA THR A 36 -0.71 -9.16 5.07
C THR A 36 -0.14 -10.47 4.54
N ASN A 37 -0.16 -10.68 3.22
CA ASN A 37 0.43 -11.85 2.59
C ASN A 37 1.94 -11.88 2.83
N HIS A 38 2.62 -10.76 2.58
CA HIS A 38 4.06 -10.63 2.81
C HIS A 38 4.44 -10.95 4.27
N ARG A 39 3.69 -10.43 5.25
CA ARG A 39 3.89 -10.76 6.67
C ARG A 39 3.71 -12.24 6.94
N LYS A 40 2.71 -12.89 6.33
CA LYS A 40 2.47 -14.33 6.52
C LYS A 40 3.59 -15.18 5.93
N GLU A 41 4.15 -14.76 4.81
CA GLU A 41 5.20 -15.52 4.11
C GLU A 41 6.59 -15.33 4.74
N THR A 42 6.91 -14.10 5.16
CA THR A 42 8.26 -13.75 5.64
C THR A 42 8.35 -13.50 7.14
N GLY A 43 7.23 -13.21 7.79
CA GLY A 43 7.21 -12.74 9.18
C GLY A 43 7.56 -11.25 9.35
N HIS A 44 7.85 -10.53 8.27
CA HIS A 44 8.26 -9.12 8.33
C HIS A 44 7.12 -8.17 8.71
N ALA A 45 7.47 -7.10 9.42
CA ALA A 45 6.57 -6.00 9.69
C ALA A 45 6.38 -5.15 8.42
N TRP A 46 5.18 -4.58 8.30
CA TRP A 46 4.79 -3.77 7.16
C TRP A 46 3.80 -2.69 7.61
N VAL A 47 3.71 -1.63 6.81
CA VAL A 47 2.81 -0.50 6.99
C VAL A 47 2.18 -0.12 5.66
N VAL A 48 1.04 0.59 5.68
CA VAL A 48 0.48 1.20 4.46
C VAL A 48 0.72 2.69 4.52
N ARG A 49 1.47 3.21 3.56
CA ARG A 49 1.55 4.65 3.29
C ARG A 49 0.40 5.05 2.39
N VAL A 50 -0.16 6.23 2.62
CA VAL A 50 -1.22 6.82 1.79
C VAL A 50 -0.75 8.16 1.28
N ARG A 51 -1.03 8.47 0.01
CA ARG A 51 -0.83 9.80 -0.57
C ARG A 51 -2.05 10.19 -1.41
N ALA A 52 -2.33 11.48 -1.50
CA ALA A 52 -3.34 11.98 -2.42
C ALA A 52 -2.74 12.11 -3.83
N ARG A 53 -3.47 11.64 -4.84
CA ARG A 53 -3.10 11.71 -6.26
C ARG A 53 -3.10 13.15 -6.76
N SER A 54 -3.95 13.98 -6.18
CA SER A 54 -4.02 15.42 -6.41
C SER A 54 -2.69 16.15 -6.13
N GLU A 55 -1.78 15.55 -5.34
CA GLU A 55 -0.45 16.11 -5.06
C GLU A 55 0.62 15.77 -6.12
N LEU A 56 0.31 14.89 -7.09
CA LEU A 56 1.23 14.49 -8.16
C LEU A 56 1.27 15.49 -9.32
N THR A 57 0.27 16.38 -9.43
CA THR A 57 0.09 17.32 -10.55
C THR A 57 0.40 18.77 -10.18
N ARG A 58 1.60 19.06 -9.68
CA ARG A 58 2.06 20.45 -9.50
C ARG A 58 3.44 20.70 -10.08
#